data_AF-A0A1B8A4V6-F1
#
_entry.id   AF-A0A1B8A4V6-F1
#
_cell.length_a   1.000
_cell.length_b   1.000
_cell.length_c   1.000
_cell.angle_alpha   90.00
_cell.angle_beta   90.00
_cell.angle_gamma   90.00
#
_symmetry.space_group_name_H-M   'P 1'
#
loop_
_entity.id
_entity.type
_entity.pdbx_description
1 polymer ?
#
loop_
_entity_poly.entity_id
_entity_poly.type
_entity_poly.pdbx_seq_one_letter_code
_entity_poly.pdbx_strand_id
1 'polypeptide(L)'
;MADPLEHKVVETSPPILSPSTLLADAQQLQEERLFRHFRGWLFSERAKDTSSWTWDYGYDIQRAHERRWVCKLCIHQRVPQPKNFTHTGLQNASKHLFKEHHIRAPEGKTKSSTQLKAESVEKQHRSIADTMANSFVKNFDRDHFQRMVMPWIVKSNLSFLTVEDEDLRAIFDYLSPSVSTYTTVPLLPKRALSAEPGIGEPDVESAIAERIPLVAWAAF
;
A
#
# COMPACT_ATOMS: atom_id res chain seq x y z
N MET A 1 70.55 22.61 31.89
CA MET A 1 70.04 21.24 31.94
C MET A 1 68.87 21.22 32.89
N ALA A 2 67.66 21.34 32.35
CA ALA A 2 66.40 21.18 33.06
C ALA A 2 65.46 20.49 32.07
N ASP A 3 65.04 19.28 32.42
CA ASP A 3 64.24 18.37 31.60
C ASP A 3 62.74 18.67 31.81
N PRO A 4 61.92 18.90 30.76
CA PRO A 4 60.50 19.21 30.93
C PRO A 4 59.61 17.97 31.12
N LEU A 5 58.61 18.12 32.00
CA LEU A 5 57.58 17.15 32.33
C LEU A 5 56.66 16.85 31.13
N GLU A 6 56.74 15.63 30.58
CA GLU A 6 55.77 15.09 29.63
C GLU A 6 54.47 14.71 30.34
N HIS A 7 53.42 15.53 30.16
CA HIS A 7 52.05 15.19 30.50
C HIS A 7 51.48 14.20 29.47
N LYS A 8 51.44 12.92 29.82
CA LYS A 8 50.75 11.89 29.03
C LYS A 8 49.23 12.06 29.20
N VAL A 9 48.60 12.79 28.29
CA VAL A 9 47.15 12.83 28.12
C VAL A 9 46.70 11.43 27.71
N VAL A 10 46.09 10.69 28.65
CA VAL A 10 45.35 9.47 28.33
C VAL A 10 44.04 9.93 27.69
N GLU A 11 44.03 9.94 26.37
CA GLU A 11 42.83 10.11 25.56
C GLU A 11 41.99 8.84 25.70
N THR A 12 41.14 8.81 26.72
CA THR A 12 40.05 7.82 26.83
C THR A 12 39.01 8.16 25.78
N SER A 13 39.17 7.60 24.58
CA SER A 13 38.09 7.51 23.60
C SER A 13 36.87 6.83 24.24
N PRO A 14 35.65 7.37 24.07
CA PRO A 14 34.45 6.74 24.60
C PRO A 14 34.28 5.34 23.97
N PRO A 15 33.91 4.31 24.76
CA PRO A 15 33.69 2.98 24.21
C PRO A 15 32.56 3.05 23.20
N ILE A 16 32.86 2.69 21.95
CA ILE A 16 31.86 2.54 20.89
C ILE A 16 30.98 1.35 21.32
N LEU A 17 29.83 1.65 21.92
CA LEU A 17 28.85 0.65 22.32
C LEU A 17 28.43 -0.15 21.08
N SER A 18 28.64 -1.47 21.14
CA SER A 18 28.26 -2.37 20.05
C SER A 18 26.73 -2.40 19.90
N PRO A 19 26.19 -2.58 18.67
CA PRO A 19 24.75 -2.60 18.41
C PRO A 19 23.96 -3.60 19.28
N SER A 20 24.59 -4.72 19.65
CA SER A 20 24.02 -5.74 20.53
C SER A 20 23.80 -5.24 21.95
N THR A 21 24.72 -4.44 22.49
CA THR A 21 24.58 -3.83 23.83
C THR A 21 23.46 -2.80 23.82
N LEU A 22 23.37 -1.98 22.78
CA LEU A 22 22.28 -0.99 22.65
C LEU A 22 20.89 -1.65 22.55
N LEU A 23 20.79 -2.80 21.87
CA LEU A 23 19.54 -3.54 21.78
C LEU A 23 19.14 -4.15 23.13
N ALA A 24 20.11 -4.72 23.86
CA ALA A 24 19.89 -5.27 25.20
C ALA A 24 19.47 -4.17 26.19
N ASP A 25 20.14 -3.01 26.16
CA ASP A 25 19.79 -1.86 26.99
C ASP A 25 18.38 -1.34 26.66
N ALA A 26 18.04 -1.28 25.37
CA ALA A 26 16.70 -0.89 24.93
C ALA A 26 15.62 -1.88 25.39
N GLN A 27 15.90 -3.18 25.34
CA GLN A 27 15.01 -4.22 25.86
C GLN A 27 14.82 -4.08 27.37
N GLN A 28 15.91 -3.99 28.13
CA GLN A 28 15.87 -3.82 29.59
C GLN A 28 15.05 -2.59 29.99
N LEU A 29 15.22 -1.46 29.30
CA LEU A 29 14.42 -0.26 29.54
C LEU A 29 12.92 -0.48 29.30
N GLN A 30 12.52 -1.30 28.32
CA GLN A 30 11.10 -1.64 28.14
C GLN A 30 10.59 -2.55 29.26
N GLU A 31 11.40 -3.50 29.72
CA GLU A 31 11.04 -4.42 30.81
C GLU A 31 10.89 -3.67 32.15
N GLU A 32 11.81 -2.76 32.46
CA GLU A 32 11.70 -1.90 33.63
C GLU A 32 10.41 -1.06 33.61
N ARG A 33 10.03 -0.56 32.44
CA ARG A 33 8.76 0.16 32.25
C ARG A 33 7.56 -0.75 32.44
N LEU A 34 7.60 -1.95 31.86
CA LEU A 34 6.56 -2.96 32.03
C LEU A 34 6.32 -3.22 33.52
N PHE A 35 7.35 -3.57 34.28
CA PHE A 35 7.20 -3.92 35.69
C PHE A 35 6.95 -2.71 36.60
N ARG A 36 7.24 -1.49 36.14
CA ARG A 36 6.78 -0.25 36.82
C ARG A 36 5.26 -0.14 36.82
N HIS A 37 4.60 -0.51 35.72
CA HIS A 37 3.14 -0.54 35.61
C HIS A 37 2.53 -1.79 36.27
N PHE A 38 3.21 -2.93 36.15
CA PHE A 38 2.74 -4.23 36.64
C PHE A 38 3.61 -4.72 37.80
N ARG A 39 3.58 -3.98 38.92
CA ARG A 39 4.39 -4.33 40.11
C ARG A 39 3.98 -5.68 40.70
N GLY A 40 4.99 -6.51 41.01
CA GLY A 40 4.79 -7.86 41.56
C GLY A 40 4.36 -8.91 40.54
N TRP A 41 4.38 -8.56 39.24
CA TRP A 41 4.27 -9.51 38.14
C TRP A 41 5.67 -9.89 37.66
N LEU A 42 5.80 -11.08 37.09
CA LEU A 42 7.03 -11.58 36.48
C LEU A 42 6.72 -12.09 35.08
N PHE A 43 7.75 -12.38 34.28
CA PHE A 43 7.52 -13.10 33.02
C PHE A 43 6.97 -14.49 33.31
N SER A 44 6.03 -14.93 32.47
CA SER A 44 5.44 -16.26 32.53
C SER A 44 6.43 -17.31 32.04
N GLU A 45 6.59 -18.38 32.82
CA GLU A 45 7.42 -19.53 32.44
C GLU A 45 6.88 -20.26 31.19
N ARG A 46 5.58 -20.09 30.89
CA ARG A 46 4.88 -20.70 29.76
C ARG A 46 4.89 -19.83 28.50
N ALA A 47 5.69 -18.77 28.45
CA ALA A 47 5.78 -17.88 27.29
C ALA A 47 6.16 -18.62 25.99
N LYS A 48 6.88 -19.75 26.09
CA LYS A 48 7.27 -20.56 24.94
C LYS A 48 6.12 -21.39 24.33
N ASP A 49 5.01 -21.56 25.06
CA ASP A 49 3.88 -22.40 24.64
C ASP A 49 2.73 -21.60 23.98
N THR A 50 2.94 -20.32 23.69
CA THR A 50 1.90 -19.45 23.14
C THR A 50 1.88 -19.49 21.61
N SER A 51 0.83 -20.05 21.01
CA SER A 51 0.73 -20.28 19.56
C SER A 51 0.02 -19.18 18.76
N SER A 52 -0.53 -18.16 19.42
CA SER A 52 -1.26 -17.07 18.74
C SER A 52 -0.31 -15.96 18.26
N TRP A 53 -0.51 -15.48 17.03
CA TRP A 53 0.26 -14.37 16.44
C TRP A 53 0.24 -13.09 17.31
N THR A 54 -0.79 -12.92 18.13
CA THR A 54 -0.88 -11.77 19.04
C THR A 54 0.26 -11.69 20.04
N TRP A 55 0.91 -12.81 20.38
CA TRP A 55 2.04 -12.86 21.32
C TRP A 55 3.31 -12.21 20.78
N ASP A 56 3.45 -12.09 19.47
CA ASP A 56 4.55 -11.32 18.86
C ASP A 56 4.54 -9.87 19.38
N TYR A 57 3.35 -9.34 19.66
CA TYR A 57 3.11 -7.97 20.10
C TYR A 57 2.82 -7.81 21.60
N GLY A 58 2.93 -8.88 22.40
CA GLY A 58 2.62 -8.83 23.84
C GLY A 58 3.67 -9.44 24.73
N TYR A 59 3.89 -8.83 25.89
CA TYR A 59 4.59 -9.46 26.99
C TYR A 59 3.68 -10.47 27.68
N ASP A 60 4.21 -11.64 27.98
CA ASP A 60 3.54 -12.66 28.76
C ASP A 60 3.97 -12.58 30.21
N ILE A 61 3.08 -12.07 31.06
CA ILE A 61 3.36 -11.88 32.48
C ILE A 61 2.45 -12.76 33.34
N GLN A 62 2.96 -13.18 34.48
CA GLN A 62 2.25 -14.01 35.44
C GLN A 62 2.42 -13.49 36.86
N ARG A 63 1.37 -13.66 37.67
CA ARG A 63 1.40 -13.45 39.12
C ARG A 63 0.53 -14.52 39.77
N ALA A 64 1.13 -15.37 40.61
CA ALA A 64 0.48 -16.53 41.18
C ALA A 64 -0.25 -17.36 40.10
N HIS A 65 -1.58 -17.45 40.17
CA HIS A 65 -2.41 -18.20 39.22
C HIS A 65 -2.95 -17.35 38.06
N GLU A 66 -2.62 -16.06 37.99
CA GLU A 66 -3.09 -15.15 36.95
C GLU A 66 -2.04 -14.92 35.87
N ARG A 67 -2.41 -15.07 34.59
CA ARG A 67 -1.55 -14.85 33.42
C ARG A 67 -2.17 -13.83 32.47
N ARG A 68 -1.38 -12.84 32.04
CA ARG A 68 -1.84 -11.73 31.21
C ARG A 68 -0.92 -11.48 30.02
N TRP A 69 -1.55 -11.06 28.93
CA TRP A 69 -0.92 -10.45 27.76
C TRP A 69 -0.88 -8.94 27.98
N VAL A 70 0.29 -8.31 27.86
CA VAL A 70 0.45 -6.84 27.94
C VAL A 70 1.00 -6.31 26.63
N CYS A 71 0.37 -5.29 26.05
CA CYS A 71 0.79 -4.76 24.76
C CYS A 71 2.21 -4.14 24.81
N LYS A 72 3.15 -4.67 24.02
CA LYS A 72 4.52 -4.15 23.89
C LYS A 72 4.54 -2.72 23.35
N LEU A 73 3.65 -2.41 22.40
CA LEU A 73 3.58 -1.10 21.74
C LEU A 73 3.11 -0.02 22.71
N CYS A 74 2.14 -0.32 23.58
CA CYS A 74 1.72 0.59 24.64
C CYS A 74 2.88 0.93 25.61
N ILE A 75 3.70 -0.07 25.97
CA ILE A 75 4.89 0.14 26.82
C ILE A 75 5.93 1.01 26.09
N HIS A 76 6.17 0.70 24.81
CA HIS A 76 7.11 1.45 23.98
C HIS A 76 6.71 2.92 23.81
N GLN A 77 5.42 3.17 23.52
CA GLN A 77 4.83 4.50 23.37
C GLN A 77 4.64 5.24 24.71
N ARG A 78 4.94 4.61 25.85
CA ARG A 78 4.81 5.18 27.20
C ARG A 78 3.39 5.64 27.53
N VAL A 79 2.39 4.88 27.07
CA VAL A 79 0.99 5.17 27.35
C VAL A 79 0.75 5.06 28.86
N PRO A 80 0.07 6.02 29.52
CA PRO A 80 -0.10 6.02 30.99
C PRO A 80 -0.76 4.74 31.54
N GLN A 81 -1.66 4.14 30.76
CA GLN A 81 -2.32 2.89 31.08
C GLN A 81 -2.15 1.89 29.93
N PRO A 82 -1.06 1.11 29.94
CA PRO A 82 -0.83 0.09 28.94
C PRO A 82 -1.95 -0.96 28.93
N LYS A 83 -2.49 -1.25 27.75
CA LYS A 83 -3.56 -2.24 27.61
C LYS A 83 -3.02 -3.64 27.89
N ASN A 84 -3.78 -4.38 28.68
CA ASN A 84 -3.51 -5.75 29.04
C ASN A 84 -4.80 -6.57 29.06
N PHE A 85 -4.69 -7.84 28.76
CA PHE A 85 -5.80 -8.78 28.66
C PHE A 85 -5.39 -10.11 29.29
N THR A 86 -6.37 -10.95 29.65
CA THR A 86 -6.08 -12.30 30.14
C THR A 86 -5.47 -13.15 29.01
N HIS A 87 -4.65 -14.15 29.38
CA HIS A 87 -4.05 -15.08 28.40
C HIS A 87 -5.09 -15.79 27.52
N THR A 88 -6.30 -16.03 28.04
CA THR A 88 -7.42 -16.64 27.30
C THR A 88 -8.20 -15.64 26.44
N GLY A 89 -8.04 -14.33 26.65
CA GLY A 89 -8.80 -13.25 26.04
C GLY A 89 -8.15 -12.61 24.82
N LEU A 90 -7.33 -13.35 24.05
CA LEU A 90 -6.49 -12.78 22.99
C LEU A 90 -7.26 -12.13 21.83
N GLN A 91 -8.55 -12.45 21.65
CA GLN A 91 -9.38 -11.72 20.68
C GLN A 91 -9.51 -10.23 21.03
N ASN A 92 -9.47 -9.87 22.31
CA ASN A 92 -9.45 -8.47 22.74
C ASN A 92 -8.08 -7.82 22.49
N ALA A 93 -6.99 -8.58 22.62
CA ALA A 93 -5.66 -8.15 22.21
C ALA A 93 -5.62 -7.87 20.70
N SER A 94 -6.11 -8.79 19.86
CA SER A 94 -6.21 -8.58 18.40
C SER A 94 -7.04 -7.35 18.03
N LYS A 95 -8.18 -7.12 18.73
CA LYS A 95 -9.00 -5.92 18.52
C LYS A 95 -8.23 -4.65 18.86
N HIS A 96 -7.49 -4.64 19.97
CA HIS A 96 -6.68 -3.51 20.40
C HIS A 96 -5.55 -3.22 19.41
N LEU A 97 -4.81 -4.25 18.97
CA LEU A 97 -3.76 -4.14 17.96
C LEU A 97 -4.28 -3.50 16.66
N PHE A 98 -5.47 -3.90 16.21
CA PHE A 98 -6.08 -3.34 15.01
C PHE A 98 -6.55 -1.88 15.20
N LYS A 99 -7.21 -1.57 16.32
CA LYS A 99 -7.80 -0.24 16.54
C LYS A 99 -6.78 0.84 16.89
N GLU A 100 -5.90 0.55 17.83
CA GLU A 100 -5.00 1.55 18.43
C GLU A 100 -3.61 1.56 17.78
N HIS A 101 -3.24 0.45 17.13
CA HIS A 101 -1.92 0.30 16.52
C HIS A 101 -1.97 -0.03 15.02
N HIS A 102 -3.17 -0.12 14.43
CA HIS A 102 -3.39 -0.41 13.01
C HIS A 102 -2.70 -1.68 12.50
N ILE A 103 -2.43 -2.64 13.40
CA ILE A 103 -1.83 -3.93 13.06
C ILE A 103 -2.95 -4.88 12.64
N ARG A 104 -2.86 -5.35 11.39
CA ARG A 104 -3.76 -6.36 10.84
C ARG A 104 -3.25 -7.75 11.19
N ALA A 105 -4.17 -8.69 11.42
CA ALA A 105 -3.80 -10.08 11.55
C ALA A 105 -3.14 -10.57 10.25
N PRO A 106 -2.04 -11.35 10.34
CA PRO A 106 -1.41 -11.95 9.17
C PRO A 106 -2.36 -12.83 8.37
N GLU A 107 -2.02 -13.07 7.10
CA GLU A 107 -2.80 -13.95 6.24
C GLU A 107 -2.95 -15.36 6.85
N GLY A 108 -4.15 -15.93 6.75
CA GLY A 108 -4.47 -17.23 7.33
C GLY A 108 -4.57 -17.27 8.87
N LYS A 109 -4.36 -16.16 9.57
CA LYS A 109 -4.50 -16.08 11.03
C LYS A 109 -5.85 -15.51 11.46
N THR A 110 -6.21 -15.77 12.72
CA THR A 110 -7.48 -15.30 13.31
C THR A 110 -7.54 -13.78 13.34
N LYS A 111 -8.53 -13.22 12.63
CA LYS A 111 -8.80 -11.79 12.57
C LYS A 111 -9.67 -11.34 13.74
N SER A 112 -9.51 -10.08 14.14
CA SER A 112 -10.44 -9.48 15.10
C SER A 112 -11.81 -9.23 14.44
N SER A 113 -12.91 -9.30 15.23
CA SER A 113 -14.25 -8.95 14.71
C SER A 113 -14.29 -7.53 14.13
N THR A 114 -13.51 -6.61 14.70
CA THR A 114 -13.41 -5.23 14.21
C THR A 114 -12.67 -5.14 12.88
N GLN A 115 -11.62 -5.94 12.69
CA GLN A 115 -10.94 -6.05 11.40
C GLN A 115 -11.86 -6.66 10.35
N LEU A 116 -12.58 -7.75 10.66
CA LEU A 116 -13.52 -8.37 9.74
C LEU A 116 -14.63 -7.41 9.28
N LYS A 117 -15.16 -6.61 10.21
CA LYS A 117 -16.14 -5.56 9.88
C LYS A 117 -15.56 -4.50 8.96
N ALA A 118 -14.35 -4.01 9.25
CA ALA A 118 -13.67 -3.03 8.40
C ALA A 118 -13.43 -3.58 6.99
N GLU A 119 -12.88 -4.79 6.87
CA GLU A 119 -12.64 -5.46 5.58
C GLU A 119 -13.94 -5.72 4.81
N SER A 120 -15.05 -6.03 5.49
CA SER A 120 -16.36 -6.20 4.86
C SER A 120 -16.86 -4.89 4.24
N VAL A 121 -16.73 -3.77 4.96
CA VAL A 121 -17.12 -2.45 4.47
C VAL A 121 -16.24 -2.04 3.29
N GLU A 122 -14.92 -2.25 3.40
CA GLU A 122 -13.97 -2.01 2.30
C GLU A 122 -14.32 -2.84 1.05
N LYS A 123 -14.71 -4.11 1.22
CA LYS A 123 -15.14 -4.97 0.12
C LYS A 123 -16.47 -4.50 -0.49
N GLN A 124 -17.43 -4.07 0.34
CA GLN A 124 -18.69 -3.52 -0.15
C GLN A 124 -18.46 -2.24 -0.96
N HIS A 125 -17.60 -1.34 -0.48
CA HIS A 125 -17.29 -0.10 -1.20
C HIS A 125 -16.62 -0.38 -2.54
N ARG A 126 -15.65 -1.32 -2.59
CA ARG A 126 -15.06 -1.75 -3.86
C ARG A 126 -16.10 -2.37 -4.79
N SER A 127 -16.96 -3.25 -4.27
CA SER A 127 -18.01 -3.87 -5.08
C SER A 127 -19.00 -2.84 -5.65
N ILE A 128 -19.31 -1.76 -4.92
CA ILE A 128 -20.17 -0.69 -5.41
C ILE A 128 -19.45 0.13 -6.48
N ALA A 129 -18.17 0.47 -6.28
CA ALA A 129 -17.39 1.16 -7.30
C ALA A 129 -17.27 0.33 -8.59
N ASP A 130 -17.01 -0.97 -8.46
CA ASP A 130 -16.92 -1.90 -9.59
C ASP A 130 -18.27 -2.05 -10.30
N THR A 131 -19.39 -2.13 -9.58
CA THR A 131 -20.72 -2.21 -10.22
C THR A 131 -21.09 -0.93 -10.94
N MET A 132 -20.74 0.24 -10.40
CA MET A 132 -20.96 1.52 -11.06
C MET A 132 -20.12 1.65 -12.34
N ALA A 133 -18.84 1.28 -12.29
CA ALA A 133 -17.98 1.27 -13.47
C ALA A 133 -18.48 0.28 -14.54
N ASN A 134 -18.85 -0.94 -14.13
CA ASN A 134 -19.37 -1.95 -15.05
C ASN A 134 -20.73 -1.57 -15.65
N SER A 135 -21.59 -0.89 -14.88
CA SER A 135 -22.86 -0.35 -15.37
C SER A 135 -22.63 0.73 -16.43
N PHE A 136 -21.65 1.62 -16.22
CA PHE A 136 -21.30 2.64 -17.21
C PHE A 136 -20.85 2.02 -18.54
N VAL A 137 -19.93 1.05 -18.50
CA VAL A 137 -19.43 0.35 -19.70
C VAL A 137 -20.56 -0.40 -20.40
N LYS A 138 -21.42 -1.11 -19.64
CA LYS A 138 -22.52 -1.89 -20.22
C LYS A 138 -23.59 -1.02 -20.89
N ASN A 139 -23.85 0.17 -20.35
CA ASN A 139 -24.89 1.07 -20.85
C ASN A 139 -24.37 2.02 -21.94
N PHE A 140 -23.08 1.96 -22.29
CA PHE A 140 -22.55 2.74 -23.41
C PHE A 140 -23.02 2.12 -24.74
N ASP A 141 -23.95 2.79 -25.41
CA ASP A 141 -24.40 2.43 -26.74
C ASP A 141 -23.63 3.25 -27.78
N ARG A 142 -22.66 2.59 -28.42
CA ARG A 142 -21.82 3.13 -29.48
C ARG A 142 -22.64 3.70 -30.64
N ASP A 143 -23.70 3.02 -31.07
CA ASP A 143 -24.51 3.44 -32.22
C ASP A 143 -25.38 4.64 -31.87
N HIS A 144 -25.86 4.71 -30.63
CA HIS A 144 -26.55 5.90 -30.12
C HIS A 144 -25.60 7.09 -29.99
N PHE A 145 -24.40 6.89 -29.45
CA PHE A 145 -23.38 7.93 -29.34
C PHE A 145 -22.97 8.47 -30.71
N GLN A 146 -22.71 7.60 -31.67
CA GLN A 146 -22.40 8.00 -33.05
C GLN A 146 -23.55 8.78 -33.69
N ARG A 147 -24.80 8.40 -33.44
CA ARG A 147 -26.00 9.14 -33.88
C ARG A 147 -26.17 10.50 -33.19
N MET A 148 -25.55 10.74 -32.03
CA MET A 148 -25.51 12.07 -31.41
C MET A 148 -24.37 12.93 -31.98
N VAL A 149 -23.18 12.37 -32.13
CA VAL A 149 -21.97 13.10 -32.53
C VAL A 149 -21.98 13.47 -34.02
N MET A 150 -22.35 12.54 -34.91
CA MET A 150 -22.31 12.79 -36.36
C MET A 150 -23.22 13.94 -36.79
N PRO A 151 -24.51 14.01 -36.39
CA PRO A 151 -25.36 15.14 -36.73
C PRO A 151 -24.88 16.46 -36.12
N TRP A 152 -24.27 16.42 -34.93
CA TRP A 152 -23.71 17.63 -34.31
C TRP A 152 -22.53 18.20 -35.10
N ILE A 153 -21.60 17.35 -35.56
CA ILE A 153 -20.46 17.74 -36.42
C ILE A 153 -20.97 18.37 -37.72
N VAL A 154 -21.90 17.69 -38.40
CA VAL A 154 -22.48 18.16 -39.67
C VAL A 154 -23.23 19.47 -39.49
N LYS A 155 -24.08 19.58 -38.47
CA LYS A 155 -24.87 20.79 -38.18
C LYS A 155 -23.98 21.99 -37.83
N SER A 156 -22.86 21.74 -37.16
CA SER A 156 -21.94 22.78 -36.70
C SER A 156 -20.83 23.07 -37.72
N ASN A 157 -20.84 22.39 -38.88
CA ASN A 157 -19.80 22.47 -39.91
C ASN A 157 -18.38 22.27 -39.36
N LEU A 158 -18.24 21.32 -38.43
CA LEU A 158 -16.96 20.96 -37.83
C LEU A 158 -16.21 19.97 -38.72
N SER A 159 -14.88 19.96 -38.60
CA SER A 159 -14.07 18.91 -39.22
C SER A 159 -14.40 17.56 -38.57
N PHE A 160 -14.38 16.49 -39.37
CA PHE A 160 -14.47 15.14 -38.80
C PHE A 160 -13.28 14.83 -37.89
N LEU A 161 -12.15 15.52 -38.04
CA LEU A 161 -10.99 15.40 -37.15
C LEU A 161 -11.25 15.97 -35.75
N THR A 162 -12.32 16.75 -35.54
CA THR A 162 -12.67 17.29 -34.22
C THR A 162 -12.93 16.18 -33.19
N VAL A 163 -13.26 14.95 -33.61
CA VAL A 163 -13.39 13.81 -32.68
C VAL A 163 -12.04 13.30 -32.15
N GLU A 164 -10.94 13.67 -32.79
CA GLU A 164 -9.56 13.34 -32.38
C GLU A 164 -8.90 14.49 -31.61
N ASP A 165 -9.62 15.59 -31.37
CA ASP A 165 -9.13 16.77 -30.68
C ASP A 165 -8.74 16.46 -29.22
N GLU A 166 -7.57 16.91 -28.80
CA GLU A 166 -7.03 16.60 -27.47
C GLU A 166 -7.83 17.25 -26.33
N ASP A 167 -8.39 18.45 -26.55
CA ASP A 167 -9.22 19.13 -25.55
C ASP A 167 -10.57 18.42 -25.40
N LEU A 168 -11.18 18.01 -26.52
CA LEU A 168 -12.39 17.19 -26.50
C LEU A 168 -12.15 15.85 -25.79
N ARG A 169 -11.00 15.23 -26.03
CA ARG A 169 -10.60 14.00 -25.34
C ARG A 169 -10.43 14.21 -23.84
N ALA A 170 -9.79 15.31 -23.43
CA ALA A 170 -9.64 15.66 -22.02
C ALA A 170 -11.00 15.92 -21.33
N ILE A 171 -11.97 16.50 -22.04
CA ILE A 171 -13.34 16.68 -21.53
C ILE A 171 -14.01 15.31 -21.31
N PHE A 172 -13.90 14.38 -22.27
CA PHE A 172 -14.47 13.03 -22.10
C PHE A 172 -13.77 12.22 -20.99
N ASP A 173 -12.45 12.33 -20.88
CA ASP A 173 -11.66 11.69 -19.82
C ASP A 173 -12.02 12.24 -18.43
N TYR A 174 -12.31 13.55 -18.32
CA TYR A 174 -12.81 14.16 -17.08
C TYR A 174 -14.23 13.69 -16.74
N LEU A 175 -15.12 13.62 -17.74
CA LEU A 175 -16.52 13.22 -17.56
C LEU A 175 -16.68 11.73 -17.24
N SER A 176 -15.69 10.90 -17.59
CA SER A 176 -15.66 9.49 -17.21
C SER A 176 -14.28 9.05 -16.73
N PRO A 177 -14.03 9.06 -15.41
CA PRO A 177 -12.83 8.48 -14.82
C PRO A 177 -12.62 6.99 -15.16
N SER A 178 -13.68 6.30 -15.63
CA SER A 178 -13.64 4.89 -16.02
C SER A 178 -13.07 4.63 -17.42
N VAL A 179 -13.06 5.64 -18.31
CA VAL A 179 -12.55 5.52 -19.70
C VAL A 179 -11.03 5.71 -19.76
N SER A 180 -10.45 6.33 -18.72
CA SER A 180 -9.00 6.56 -18.59
C SER A 180 -8.16 5.30 -18.34
N THR A 181 -8.75 4.09 -18.26
CA THR A 181 -8.03 2.87 -17.82
C THR A 181 -7.33 2.09 -18.94
N TYR A 182 -7.43 2.48 -20.22
CA TYR A 182 -6.87 1.71 -21.35
C TYR A 182 -5.72 2.39 -22.11
N THR A 183 -5.30 3.62 -21.74
CA THR A 183 -4.30 4.38 -22.53
C THR A 183 -2.85 4.18 -22.12
N THR A 184 -2.51 3.20 -21.28
CA THR A 184 -1.10 2.78 -21.13
C THR A 184 -0.79 1.69 -22.12
N VAL A 185 -0.60 2.06 -23.39
CA VAL A 185 0.12 1.22 -24.34
C VAL A 185 1.58 1.25 -23.91
N PRO A 186 2.23 0.11 -23.57
CA PRO A 186 3.66 0.11 -23.32
C PRO A 186 4.36 0.55 -24.59
N LEU A 187 5.09 1.66 -24.52
CA LEU A 187 6.05 2.05 -25.55
C LEU A 187 7.06 0.91 -25.73
N LEU A 188 6.88 0.12 -26.79
CA LEU A 188 7.90 -0.81 -27.26
C LEU A 188 9.19 -0.03 -27.54
N PRO A 189 10.36 -0.48 -27.05
CA PRO A 189 11.62 0.18 -27.32
C PRO A 189 11.90 0.21 -28.83
N LYS A 190 12.16 1.40 -29.36
CA LYS A 190 12.62 1.60 -30.74
C LYS A 190 13.89 0.80 -30.97
N ARG A 191 13.78 -0.33 -31.66
CA ARG A 191 14.95 -1.06 -32.18
C ARG A 191 15.53 -0.23 -33.32
N ALA A 192 16.81 0.11 -33.18
CA ALA A 192 17.56 0.96 -34.08
C ALA A 192 17.45 0.50 -35.55
N LEU A 193 17.07 1.43 -36.41
CA LEU A 193 17.18 1.31 -37.86
C LEU A 193 18.60 1.71 -38.26
N SER A 194 19.33 0.81 -38.90
CA SER A 194 20.51 1.14 -39.70
C SER A 194 20.31 0.52 -41.08
N ALA A 195 20.16 1.43 -42.06
CA ALA A 195 20.50 1.44 -43.48
C ALA A 195 20.97 0.11 -44.13
N GLU A 196 20.50 -0.30 -45.32
CA GLU A 196 20.76 0.31 -46.65
C GLU A 196 19.84 -0.34 -47.75
N PRO A 197 19.83 0.16 -49.02
CA PRO A 197 18.65 0.19 -49.91
C PRO A 197 18.63 -0.85 -51.05
N GLY A 198 17.47 -1.00 -51.70
CA GLY A 198 17.29 -1.82 -52.92
C GLY A 198 15.97 -1.56 -53.66
N ILE A 199 16.02 -0.60 -54.58
CA ILE A 199 15.27 -0.38 -55.84
C ILE A 199 14.02 -1.26 -56.10
N GLY A 200 12.89 -0.59 -56.36
CA GLY A 200 11.74 -1.15 -57.07
C GLY A 200 10.47 -0.33 -56.86
N GLU A 201 10.24 0.69 -57.68
CA GLU A 201 8.93 1.36 -57.80
C GLU A 201 7.97 0.44 -58.56
N PRO A 202 6.77 0.18 -58.00
CA PRO A 202 5.59 0.48 -58.81
C PRO A 202 4.44 1.11 -58.00
N ASP A 203 3.72 1.99 -58.72
CA ASP A 203 2.33 2.41 -58.55
C ASP A 203 1.88 3.13 -57.27
N VAL A 204 1.99 4.46 -57.34
CA VAL A 204 1.47 5.45 -56.38
C VAL A 204 -0.07 5.58 -56.34
N GLU A 205 -0.83 4.90 -57.20
CA GLU A 205 -2.30 4.97 -57.19
C GLU A 205 -3.03 3.82 -56.47
N SER A 206 -2.34 2.73 -56.11
CA SER A 206 -2.98 1.62 -55.36
C SER A 206 -2.87 1.77 -53.83
N ALA A 207 -1.97 2.62 -53.34
CA ALA A 207 -1.69 2.77 -51.90
C ALA A 207 -2.58 3.78 -51.14
N ILE A 208 -3.53 4.44 -51.82
CA ILE A 208 -4.42 5.44 -51.20
C ILE A 208 -5.70 4.79 -50.66
N ALA A 209 -6.02 3.55 -51.06
CA ALA A 209 -7.23 2.85 -50.64
C ALA A 209 -7.10 2.06 -49.32
N GLU A 210 -5.92 1.98 -48.70
CA GLU A 210 -5.68 1.15 -47.50
C GLU A 210 -5.14 1.92 -46.27
N ARG A 211 -5.16 3.25 -46.28
CA ARG A 211 -4.78 4.08 -45.12
C ARG A 211 -5.96 4.71 -44.39
N ILE A 212 -7.00 3.92 -44.16
CA ILE A 212 -7.91 4.17 -43.04
C ILE A 212 -7.38 3.32 -41.89
N PRO A 213 -6.49 3.84 -41.03
CA PRO A 213 -5.96 3.04 -39.95
C PRO A 213 -7.11 2.67 -39.01
N LEU A 214 -7.23 1.35 -38.83
CA LEU A 214 -7.98 0.59 -37.82
C LEU A 214 -7.59 0.96 -36.37
N VAL A 215 -7.34 2.24 -36.08
CA VAL A 215 -6.94 2.76 -34.76
C VAL A 215 -8.08 3.45 -34.02
N ALA A 216 -9.19 3.73 -34.69
CA ALA A 216 -10.30 4.50 -34.11
C ALA A 216 -11.32 3.69 -33.27
N TRP A 217 -11.16 2.37 -33.08
CA TRP A 217 -12.25 1.55 -32.54
C TRP A 217 -11.91 0.68 -31.32
N ALA A 218 -10.75 0.89 -30.68
CA ALA A 218 -10.40 0.16 -29.45
C ALA A 218 -10.66 0.96 -28.15
N ALA A 219 -11.25 2.16 -28.23
CA ALA A 219 -11.41 3.06 -27.08
C ALA A 219 -12.85 3.61 -26.88
N PHE A 220 -13.85 3.03 -27.55
CA PHE A 220 -15.27 3.35 -27.36
C PHE A 220 -16.13 2.09 -27.40
#